data_AF-A0A2V7PFP8-F1
#
_entry.id   AF-A0A2V7PFP8-F1
#
_cell.length_a   1.000
_cell.length_b   1.000
_cell.length_c   1.000
_cell.angle_alpha   90.00
_cell.angle_beta   90.00
_cell.angle_gamma   90.00
#
_symmetry.space_group_name_H-M   'P 1'
#
loop_
_entity.id
_entity.type
_entity.pdbx_description
1 polymer ?
#
loop_
_entity_poly.entity_id
_entity_poly.type
_entity_poly.pdbx_seq_one_letter_code
_entity_poly.pdbx_strand_id
1 'polypeptide(L)'
;MIARVKPRLGADAALLVWLAAACRGSPVQPCPTQQVAAHQAQGPALPSPFDSLFATAGAEFHVPPALLASIGWAETRWQMVRGTEEFPGREARFGVMALRGHALERAAALAGVTVDAAERDPVANVRAAAALLDAYATAAAIDRTRIEEWSTVVTRYSDIELPDGRAAYLREVDRALARGGVRAGRGPRAVAASACSPPPGGAPDYASAVWRASPNFDQRASDATGAIHMVIIHTCESNYASCWSWLVNPVSQVSAHYVVNEDGSEISELVREQSRAWHIAASYDCPLNRRHDCWLNGVQSNHFTVGIEHAGFASQASFPAAQLAASATLVCDVTRDRGIPRDWQHIVGHGQLQPADRHDPGANWPWIAYVHLVQARCGEIVVDDSAEFNDPAVAVATLPAAWPTADTTPDYYGGGYRWAPTQAAATDGAAFAFLLAAPGARTVDARWTSGSNRSSRAAYAVVAATGDTAGVVRLDQTTGGGVWHTLGTWTLPAGWNRVVLLRKDASGAVVVADAIRVRD
;
A
#
# COMPACT_ATOMS: atom_id res chain seq x y z
N MET A 1 -12.44 44.23 47.48
CA MET A 1 -11.49 45.34 47.75
C MET A 1 -10.10 44.77 47.59
N ILE A 2 -9.37 45.07 46.52
CA ILE A 2 -8.44 46.22 46.41
C ILE A 2 -7.40 46.16 47.55
N ALA A 3 -6.09 46.22 47.37
CA ALA A 3 -5.14 46.14 46.27
C ALA A 3 -3.74 46.36 46.89
N ARG A 4 -2.69 45.91 46.18
CA ARG A 4 -1.39 46.61 45.99
C ARG A 4 -0.39 46.69 47.18
N VAL A 5 0.78 46.06 47.05
CA VAL A 5 2.06 46.59 46.50
C VAL A 5 2.75 47.55 47.51
N LYS A 6 3.97 47.31 48.01
CA LYS A 6 5.27 47.40 47.31
C LYS A 6 6.46 46.99 48.25
N PRO A 7 7.61 46.55 47.70
CA PRO A 7 8.84 46.25 48.43
C PRO A 7 9.90 47.38 48.38
N ARG A 8 10.94 47.31 49.22
CA ARG A 8 12.26 47.98 49.11
C ARG A 8 13.32 47.06 49.74
N LEU A 9 14.26 46.49 48.97
CA LEU A 9 15.57 47.03 48.54
C LEU A 9 16.61 47.11 49.68
N GLY A 10 17.58 46.20 49.61
CA GLY A 10 18.89 46.25 50.26
C GLY A 10 19.87 45.45 49.39
N ALA A 11 20.95 46.10 48.97
CA ALA A 11 21.75 45.78 47.80
C ALA A 11 22.98 44.88 48.09
N ASP A 12 23.41 44.23 47.00
CA ASP A 12 24.78 43.93 46.55
C ASP A 12 25.78 43.20 47.47
N ALA A 13 26.13 41.98 47.03
CA ALA A 13 27.52 41.57 46.86
C ALA A 13 27.64 40.52 45.74
N ALA A 14 28.42 40.86 44.72
CA ALA A 14 28.66 40.05 43.53
C ALA A 14 29.53 38.82 43.82
N LEU A 15 29.17 37.68 43.22
CA LEU A 15 30.10 36.58 42.98
C LEU A 15 29.79 35.98 41.60
N LEU A 16 30.67 36.23 40.62
CA LEU A 16 30.66 35.52 39.34
C LEU A 16 31.03 34.06 39.58
N VAL A 17 30.11 33.15 39.30
CA VAL A 17 30.39 31.72 39.17
C VAL A 17 30.00 31.29 37.75
N TRP A 18 31.00 30.85 37.00
CA TRP A 18 30.84 30.14 35.74
C TRP A 18 30.16 28.80 36.01
N LEU A 19 28.91 28.64 35.58
CA LEU A 19 28.24 27.35 35.49
C LEU A 19 28.40 26.80 34.07
N ALA A 20 29.38 25.92 33.92
CA ALA A 20 29.46 25.00 32.80
C ALA A 20 28.21 24.10 32.81
N ALA A 21 27.30 24.33 31.87
CA ALA A 21 26.19 23.43 31.62
C ALA A 21 26.73 22.11 31.07
N ALA A 22 26.85 21.11 31.94
CA ALA A 22 27.04 19.72 31.55
C ALA A 22 25.74 19.20 30.91
N CYS A 23 25.55 19.45 29.62
CA CYS A 23 24.62 18.67 28.82
C CYS A 23 25.24 17.28 28.63
N ARG A 24 24.93 16.36 29.54
CA ARG A 24 25.13 14.93 29.28
C ARG A 24 24.20 14.54 28.14
N GLY A 25 24.78 14.38 26.95
CA GLY A 25 24.07 13.84 25.80
C GLY A 25 23.50 12.48 26.18
N SER A 26 22.17 12.37 26.16
CA SER A 26 21.50 11.07 26.14
C SER A 26 22.09 10.25 24.99
N PRO A 27 22.42 8.97 25.20
CA PRO A 27 22.89 8.14 24.11
C PRO A 27 21.79 8.09 23.05
N VAL A 28 22.08 8.64 21.87
CA VAL A 28 21.27 8.44 20.66
C VAL A 28 21.25 6.94 20.44
N GLN A 29 20.11 6.30 20.69
CA GLN A 29 19.95 4.89 20.38
C GLN A 29 20.25 4.73 18.89
N PRO A 30 21.14 3.79 18.50
CA PRO A 30 21.20 3.40 17.10
C PRO A 30 19.79 3.00 16.67
N CYS A 31 19.41 3.30 15.42
CA CYS A 31 18.18 2.79 14.83
C CYS A 31 17.98 1.35 15.30
N PRO A 32 16.76 0.91 15.66
CA PRO A 32 16.53 -0.50 15.83
C PRO A 32 17.06 -1.14 14.55
N THR A 33 18.19 -1.83 14.68
CA THR A 33 18.49 -2.91 13.78
C THR A 33 17.28 -3.76 14.05
N GLN A 34 16.31 -3.77 13.12
CA GLN A 34 15.55 -4.98 12.97
C GLN A 34 16.63 -6.05 13.06
N GLN A 35 16.51 -6.90 14.09
CA GLN A 35 17.03 -8.23 13.95
C GLN A 35 16.41 -8.68 12.64
N VAL A 36 17.17 -8.52 11.57
CA VAL A 36 17.07 -9.37 10.41
C VAL A 36 17.11 -10.71 11.09
N ALA A 37 15.94 -11.32 11.28
CA ALA A 37 15.87 -12.70 11.64
C ALA A 37 16.78 -13.32 10.60
N ALA A 38 17.94 -13.78 11.06
CA ALA A 38 18.93 -14.38 10.22
C ALA A 38 18.35 -15.74 9.84
N HIS A 39 17.27 -15.74 9.05
CA HIS A 39 16.97 -16.81 8.15
C HIS A 39 17.91 -16.65 6.96
N GLN A 40 19.20 -16.91 7.24
CA GLN A 40 20.01 -17.64 6.27
C GLN A 40 19.42 -19.04 6.16
N ALA A 41 18.31 -19.14 5.45
CA ALA A 41 18.11 -20.29 4.59
C ALA A 41 18.48 -19.76 3.21
N GLN A 42 19.68 -20.10 2.73
CA GLN A 42 19.96 -20.07 1.30
C GLN A 42 18.95 -21.04 0.67
N GLY A 43 17.79 -20.51 0.28
CA GLY A 43 16.87 -21.23 -0.57
C GLY A 43 17.58 -21.60 -1.87
N PRO A 44 17.14 -22.67 -2.56
CA PRO A 44 17.66 -22.97 -3.88
C PRO A 44 17.56 -21.73 -4.78
N ALA A 45 18.55 -21.53 -5.65
CA ALA A 45 18.52 -20.46 -6.64
C ALA A 45 17.19 -20.54 -7.40
N LEU A 46 16.44 -19.43 -7.43
CA LEU A 46 15.18 -19.37 -8.17
C LEU A 46 15.54 -19.31 -9.66
N PRO A 47 15.18 -20.32 -10.46
CA PRO A 47 15.46 -20.29 -11.89
C PRO A 47 14.64 -19.18 -12.54
N SER A 48 15.26 -18.40 -13.41
CA SER A 48 14.55 -17.39 -14.20
C SER A 48 13.95 -18.04 -15.44
N PRO A 49 12.74 -17.63 -15.88
CA PRO A 49 12.24 -18.03 -17.20
C PRO A 49 13.15 -17.56 -18.35
N PHE A 50 14.10 -16.65 -18.10
CA PHE A 50 15.00 -16.08 -19.10
C PHE A 50 16.46 -16.53 -18.96
N ASP A 51 16.77 -17.56 -18.17
CA ASP A 51 18.17 -17.99 -17.93
C ASP A 51 18.95 -18.29 -19.23
N SER A 52 18.32 -18.91 -20.23
CA SER A 52 18.93 -19.17 -21.55
C SER A 52 19.19 -17.88 -22.34
N LEU A 53 18.32 -16.88 -22.21
CA LEU A 53 18.50 -15.58 -22.85
C LEU A 53 19.63 -14.80 -22.18
N PHE A 54 19.70 -14.79 -20.85
CA PHE A 54 20.80 -14.18 -20.10
C PHE A 54 22.15 -14.82 -20.45
N ALA A 55 22.19 -16.15 -20.61
CA ALA A 55 23.39 -16.85 -21.03
C ALA A 55 23.82 -16.45 -22.46
N THR A 56 22.88 -16.43 -23.40
CA THR A 56 23.15 -16.10 -24.81
C THR A 56 23.60 -14.65 -24.97
N ALA A 57 22.85 -13.70 -24.41
CA ALA A 57 23.18 -12.28 -24.46
C ALA A 57 24.47 -11.96 -23.69
N GLY A 58 24.70 -12.63 -22.56
CA GLY A 58 25.94 -12.48 -21.79
C GLY A 58 27.17 -12.95 -22.57
N ALA A 59 27.05 -14.05 -23.33
CA ALA A 59 28.13 -14.52 -24.21
C ALA A 59 28.35 -13.56 -25.40
N GLU A 60 27.29 -13.00 -25.96
CA GLU A 60 27.35 -12.05 -27.08
C GLU A 60 28.01 -10.71 -26.68
N PHE A 61 27.66 -10.19 -25.50
CA PHE A 61 28.06 -8.86 -25.03
C PHE A 61 28.97 -8.89 -23.79
N HIS A 62 29.65 -10.01 -23.54
CA HIS A 62 30.64 -10.15 -22.46
C HIS A 62 30.17 -9.67 -21.07
N VAL A 63 28.89 -9.86 -20.75
CA VAL A 63 28.30 -9.55 -19.44
C VAL A 63 28.06 -10.87 -18.71
N PRO A 64 28.45 -11.02 -17.43
CA PRO A 64 28.13 -12.21 -16.66
C PRO A 64 26.62 -12.51 -16.69
N PRO A 65 26.16 -13.72 -17.08
CA PRO A 65 24.73 -14.05 -17.13
C PRO A 65 24.01 -13.88 -15.80
N ALA A 66 24.69 -14.21 -14.69
CA ALA A 66 24.16 -14.01 -13.34
C ALA A 66 23.92 -12.53 -13.02
N LEU A 67 24.73 -11.62 -13.57
CA LEU A 67 24.53 -10.17 -13.40
C LEU A 67 23.31 -9.69 -14.20
N LEU A 68 23.14 -10.13 -15.45
CA LEU A 68 21.95 -9.82 -16.24
C LEU A 68 20.68 -10.31 -15.55
N ALA A 69 20.68 -11.55 -15.06
CA ALA A 69 19.57 -12.10 -14.29
C ALA A 69 19.28 -11.27 -13.04
N SER A 70 20.32 -10.83 -12.33
CA SER A 70 20.17 -10.05 -11.10
C SER A 70 19.63 -8.65 -11.34
N ILE A 71 20.05 -8.00 -12.43
CA ILE A 71 19.51 -6.70 -12.87
C ILE A 71 18.04 -6.87 -13.26
N GLY A 72 17.69 -7.86 -14.11
CA GLY A 72 16.30 -8.10 -14.48
C GLY A 72 15.40 -8.45 -13.29
N TRP A 73 15.94 -9.11 -12.26
CA TRP A 73 15.23 -9.37 -11.02
C TRP A 73 15.01 -8.08 -10.21
N ALA A 74 16.06 -7.25 -10.06
CA ALA A 74 15.97 -5.99 -9.33
C ALA A 74 15.09 -4.96 -10.04
N GLU A 75 15.03 -4.98 -11.38
CA GLU A 75 14.25 -4.04 -12.18
C GLU A 75 12.77 -4.39 -12.24
N THR A 76 12.42 -5.63 -12.61
CA THR A 76 11.02 -6.00 -12.91
C THR A 76 10.58 -7.32 -12.30
N ARG A 77 11.40 -7.93 -11.43
CA ARG A 77 11.20 -9.30 -10.94
C ARG A 77 11.02 -10.30 -12.10
N TRP A 78 11.76 -10.08 -13.19
CA TRP A 78 11.66 -10.82 -14.46
C TRP A 78 10.27 -10.78 -15.11
N GLN A 79 9.51 -9.71 -14.93
CA GLN A 79 8.29 -9.50 -15.67
C GLN A 79 8.58 -8.71 -16.95
N MET A 80 7.94 -9.10 -18.05
CA MET A 80 7.98 -8.34 -19.31
C MET A 80 6.97 -7.18 -19.21
N VAL A 81 7.41 -6.06 -18.65
CA VAL A 81 6.55 -4.91 -18.37
C VAL A 81 6.44 -3.98 -19.57
N ARG A 82 5.32 -3.29 -19.67
CA ARG A 82 5.13 -2.12 -20.52
C ARG A 82 4.81 -0.96 -19.59
N GLY A 83 5.82 -0.17 -19.29
CA GLY A 83 5.63 0.93 -18.36
C GLY A 83 4.84 2.07 -18.99
N THR A 84 4.34 2.93 -18.12
CA THR A 84 3.78 4.24 -18.48
C THR A 84 4.55 5.34 -17.75
N GLU A 85 4.41 6.58 -18.22
CA GLU A 85 4.94 7.72 -17.47
C GLU A 85 4.09 7.92 -16.22
N GLU A 86 4.64 7.57 -15.06
CA GLU A 86 3.98 7.76 -13.76
C GLU A 86 4.32 9.10 -13.11
N PHE A 87 5.51 9.62 -13.36
CA PHE A 87 5.91 10.90 -12.79
C PHE A 87 6.30 11.84 -13.92
N PRO A 88 5.81 13.09 -13.93
CA PRO A 88 6.17 14.06 -14.94
C PRO A 88 7.68 14.12 -15.15
N GLY A 89 8.12 13.98 -16.40
CA GLY A 89 9.54 14.03 -16.76
C GLY A 89 10.31 12.73 -16.50
N ARG A 90 9.62 11.64 -16.14
CA ARG A 90 10.24 10.32 -15.97
C ARG A 90 9.73 9.35 -17.03
N GLU A 91 10.56 9.15 -18.05
CA GLU A 91 10.25 8.26 -19.18
C GLU A 91 9.91 6.83 -18.73
N ALA A 92 8.92 6.25 -19.42
CA ALA A 92 8.44 4.90 -19.21
C ALA A 92 9.56 3.85 -19.39
N ARG A 93 9.46 2.76 -18.61
CA ARG A 93 10.41 1.64 -18.62
C ARG A 93 9.81 0.43 -19.31
N PHE A 94 10.62 -0.30 -20.07
CA PHE A 94 10.14 -1.41 -20.90
C PHE A 94 10.95 -2.69 -20.72
N GLY A 95 10.19 -3.79 -20.76
CA GLY A 95 10.67 -5.17 -20.77
C GLY A 95 11.38 -5.63 -19.51
N VAL A 96 11.95 -6.84 -19.58
CA VAL A 96 12.59 -7.56 -18.46
C VAL A 96 13.68 -6.74 -17.76
N MET A 97 14.33 -5.84 -18.51
CA MET A 97 15.49 -5.08 -18.05
C MET A 97 15.15 -3.61 -17.76
N ALA A 98 13.89 -3.21 -17.88
CA ALA A 98 13.40 -1.85 -17.59
C ALA A 98 14.19 -0.71 -18.28
N LEU A 99 14.55 -0.90 -19.55
CA LEU A 99 15.19 0.13 -20.37
C LEU A 99 14.21 1.29 -20.62
N ARG A 100 14.73 2.52 -20.72
CA ARG A 100 13.92 3.72 -20.96
C ARG A 100 14.67 4.77 -21.78
N GLY A 101 13.91 5.63 -22.45
CA GLY A 101 14.43 6.86 -23.04
C GLY A 101 15.63 6.69 -23.97
N HIS A 102 16.56 7.63 -23.88
CA HIS A 102 17.82 7.57 -24.64
C HIS A 102 18.66 6.30 -24.33
N ALA A 103 18.54 5.73 -23.12
CA ALA A 103 19.23 4.48 -22.81
C ALA A 103 18.66 3.30 -23.61
N LEU A 104 17.34 3.23 -23.79
CA LEU A 104 16.66 2.26 -24.64
C LEU A 104 17.05 2.41 -26.11
N GLU A 105 17.02 3.63 -26.65
CA GLU A 105 17.41 3.91 -28.04
C GLU A 105 18.86 3.48 -28.31
N ARG A 106 19.78 3.87 -27.43
CA ARG A 106 21.19 3.49 -27.53
C ARG A 106 21.40 1.99 -27.38
N ALA A 107 20.70 1.35 -26.44
CA ALA A 107 20.75 -0.09 -26.20
C ALA A 107 20.27 -0.89 -27.43
N ALA A 108 19.16 -0.48 -28.04
CA ALA A 108 18.62 -1.09 -29.25
C ALA A 108 19.60 -0.98 -30.42
N ALA A 109 20.17 0.22 -30.64
CA ALA A 109 21.17 0.45 -31.67
C ALA A 109 22.43 -0.41 -31.48
N LEU A 110 22.95 -0.52 -30.25
CA LEU A 110 24.12 -1.34 -29.93
C LEU A 110 23.87 -2.84 -30.15
N ALA A 111 22.65 -3.33 -29.91
CA ALA A 111 22.29 -4.73 -30.10
C ALA A 111 21.82 -5.08 -31.53
N GLY A 112 21.70 -4.07 -32.41
CA GLY A 112 21.21 -4.26 -33.78
C GLY A 112 19.73 -4.65 -33.84
N VAL A 113 18.91 -4.15 -32.90
CA VAL A 113 17.46 -4.36 -32.85
C VAL A 113 16.73 -3.03 -32.98
N THR A 114 15.44 -3.06 -33.30
CA THR A 114 14.60 -1.85 -33.27
C THR A 114 14.21 -1.50 -31.85
N VAL A 115 13.90 -0.22 -31.58
CA VAL A 115 13.33 0.22 -30.30
C VAL A 115 12.03 -0.54 -30.00
N ASP A 116 11.15 -0.67 -30.98
CA ASP A 116 9.88 -1.43 -30.85
C ASP A 116 10.10 -2.89 -30.40
N ALA A 117 11.11 -3.56 -30.95
CA ALA A 117 11.47 -4.91 -30.53
C ALA A 117 12.03 -4.91 -29.10
N ALA A 118 12.94 -3.97 -28.78
CA ALA A 118 13.50 -3.85 -27.43
C ALA A 118 12.43 -3.53 -26.36
N GLU A 119 11.31 -2.93 -26.72
CA GLU A 119 10.18 -2.70 -25.82
C GLU A 119 9.27 -3.92 -25.61
N ARG A 120 9.17 -4.81 -26.60
CA ARG A 120 8.06 -5.78 -26.70
C ARG A 120 8.48 -7.24 -26.74
N ASP A 121 9.72 -7.51 -27.13
CA ASP A 121 10.28 -8.84 -27.22
C ASP A 121 11.34 -9.04 -26.12
N PRO A 122 11.18 -10.04 -25.23
CA PRO A 122 12.16 -10.29 -24.19
C PRO A 122 13.56 -10.61 -24.73
N VAL A 123 13.69 -11.22 -25.91
CA VAL A 123 15.00 -11.50 -26.51
C VAL A 123 15.71 -10.21 -26.89
N ALA A 124 15.03 -9.34 -27.65
CA ALA A 124 15.57 -8.03 -28.02
C ALA A 124 15.86 -7.15 -26.79
N ASN A 125 14.98 -7.14 -25.78
CA ASN A 125 15.17 -6.34 -24.56
C ASN A 125 16.42 -6.76 -23.77
N VAL A 126 16.59 -8.08 -23.54
CA VAL A 126 17.76 -8.61 -22.81
C VAL A 126 19.05 -8.37 -23.59
N ARG A 127 19.04 -8.58 -24.91
CA ARG A 127 20.20 -8.27 -25.78
C ARG A 127 20.56 -6.79 -25.75
N ALA A 128 19.57 -5.89 -25.86
CA ALA A 128 19.77 -4.44 -25.79
C ALA A 128 20.41 -4.03 -24.45
N ALA A 129 19.89 -4.53 -23.32
CA ALA A 129 20.46 -4.22 -22.01
C ALA A 129 21.90 -4.75 -21.86
N ALA A 130 22.17 -5.97 -22.31
CA ALA A 130 23.51 -6.54 -22.30
C ALA A 130 24.50 -5.71 -23.15
N ALA A 131 24.08 -5.28 -24.34
CA ALA A 131 24.89 -4.42 -25.20
C ALA A 131 25.18 -3.04 -24.57
N LEU A 132 24.21 -2.48 -23.86
CA LEU A 132 24.39 -1.21 -23.14
C LEU A 132 25.39 -1.36 -21.98
N LEU A 133 25.27 -2.44 -21.20
CA LEU A 133 26.18 -2.78 -20.10
C LEU A 133 27.60 -3.03 -20.61
N ASP A 134 27.77 -3.73 -21.73
CA ASP A 134 29.07 -3.90 -22.40
C ASP A 134 29.70 -2.54 -22.75
N ALA A 135 28.93 -1.66 -23.40
CA ALA A 135 29.42 -0.34 -23.78
C ALA A 135 29.82 0.51 -22.57
N TYR A 136 29.10 0.40 -21.45
CA TYR A 136 29.47 1.04 -20.18
C TYR A 136 30.71 0.42 -19.54
N ALA A 137 30.84 -0.90 -19.57
CA ALA A 137 32.03 -1.62 -19.08
C ALA A 137 33.28 -1.24 -19.88
N THR A 138 33.17 -1.13 -21.22
CA THR A 138 34.25 -0.63 -22.09
C THR A 138 34.67 0.78 -21.71
N ALA A 139 33.69 1.69 -21.57
CA ALA A 139 33.98 3.08 -21.21
C ALA A 139 34.61 3.22 -19.82
N ALA A 140 34.27 2.32 -18.88
CA ALA A 140 34.83 2.29 -17.54
C ALA A 140 36.15 1.52 -17.43
N ALA A 141 36.58 0.84 -18.50
CA ALA A 141 37.79 0.00 -18.55
C ALA A 141 37.91 -1.01 -17.40
N ILE A 142 36.78 -1.66 -17.04
CA ILE A 142 36.74 -2.65 -15.95
C ILE A 142 37.30 -4.01 -16.37
N ASP A 143 37.82 -4.78 -15.40
CA ASP A 143 38.02 -6.22 -15.58
C ASP A 143 36.66 -6.93 -15.48
N ARG A 144 36.13 -7.31 -16.65
CA ARG A 144 34.81 -7.94 -16.79
C ARG A 144 34.71 -9.31 -16.10
N THR A 145 35.84 -9.96 -15.82
CA THR A 145 35.87 -11.25 -15.11
C THR A 145 35.62 -11.10 -13.60
N ARG A 146 35.75 -9.87 -13.09
CA ARG A 146 35.63 -9.54 -11.66
C ARG A 146 34.29 -8.87 -11.38
N ILE A 147 33.35 -9.63 -10.81
CA ILE A 147 31.98 -9.17 -10.57
C ILE A 147 31.92 -7.87 -9.74
N GLU A 148 32.87 -7.66 -8.84
CA GLU A 148 32.98 -6.47 -8.01
C GLU A 148 33.35 -5.21 -8.77
N GLU A 149 33.90 -5.29 -9.98
CA GLU A 149 34.22 -4.12 -10.81
C GLU A 149 32.99 -3.61 -11.58
N TRP A 150 31.92 -4.42 -11.68
CA TRP A 150 30.68 -4.05 -12.37
C TRP A 150 29.83 -3.02 -11.64
N SER A 151 30.08 -2.74 -10.36
CA SER A 151 29.19 -1.88 -9.58
C SER A 151 29.04 -0.48 -10.17
N THR A 152 30.10 0.12 -10.70
CA THR A 152 30.02 1.44 -11.35
C THR A 152 29.13 1.39 -12.61
N VAL A 153 29.24 0.29 -13.37
CA VAL A 153 28.42 0.04 -14.57
C VAL A 153 26.94 -0.13 -14.19
N VAL A 154 26.65 -0.93 -13.16
CA VAL A 154 25.30 -1.17 -12.64
C VAL A 154 24.67 0.12 -12.10
N THR A 155 25.42 0.92 -11.33
CA THR A 155 24.91 2.21 -10.83
C THR A 155 24.66 3.23 -11.92
N ARG A 156 25.41 3.15 -13.04
CA ARG A 156 25.14 3.98 -14.22
C ARG A 156 23.90 3.49 -14.96
N TYR A 157 23.72 2.18 -15.07
CA TYR A 157 22.55 1.57 -15.69
C TYR A 157 21.24 1.96 -14.99
N SER A 158 21.25 2.04 -13.66
CA SER A 158 20.06 2.36 -12.86
C SER A 158 19.43 3.72 -13.18
N ASP A 159 20.25 4.64 -13.70
CA ASP A 159 19.87 6.02 -14.02
C ASP A 159 19.20 6.74 -12.84
N ILE A 160 19.73 6.51 -11.64
CA ILE A 160 19.32 7.18 -10.40
C ILE A 160 20.26 8.35 -10.16
N GLU A 161 19.73 9.53 -9.83
CA GLU A 161 20.53 10.73 -9.58
C GLU A 161 21.15 10.73 -8.18
N LEU A 162 20.34 10.40 -7.17
CA LEU A 162 20.73 10.51 -5.76
C LEU A 162 21.72 9.40 -5.35
N PRO A 163 22.84 9.74 -4.67
CA PRO A 163 23.84 8.75 -4.23
C PRO A 163 23.25 7.63 -3.36
N ASP A 164 22.36 7.95 -2.43
CA ASP A 164 21.73 6.96 -1.55
C ASP A 164 20.84 6.00 -2.33
N GLY A 165 20.15 6.50 -3.36
CA GLY A 165 19.33 5.68 -4.27
C GLY A 165 20.19 4.73 -5.09
N ARG A 166 21.32 5.20 -5.65
CA ARG A 166 22.30 4.34 -6.35
C ARG A 166 22.83 3.24 -5.43
N ALA A 167 23.16 3.59 -4.19
CA ALA A 167 23.65 2.63 -3.20
C ALA A 167 22.58 1.60 -2.83
N ALA A 168 21.31 2.00 -2.70
CA ALA A 168 20.20 1.10 -2.45
C ALA A 168 19.95 0.14 -3.62
N TYR A 169 19.95 0.66 -4.85
CA TYR A 169 19.82 -0.15 -6.06
C TYR A 169 20.92 -1.21 -6.18
N LEU A 170 22.18 -0.81 -5.98
CA LEU A 170 23.30 -1.74 -6.01
C LEU A 170 23.17 -2.86 -4.97
N ARG A 171 22.71 -2.53 -3.75
CA ARG A 171 22.44 -3.55 -2.72
C ARG A 171 21.38 -4.56 -3.16
N GLU A 172 20.36 -4.12 -3.89
CA GLU A 172 19.32 -5.03 -4.39
C GLU A 172 19.86 -5.97 -5.48
N VAL A 173 20.68 -5.45 -6.41
CA VAL A 173 21.37 -6.27 -7.41
C VAL A 173 22.33 -7.27 -6.74
N ASP A 174 23.09 -6.85 -5.72
CA ASP A 174 23.99 -7.72 -4.96
C ASP A 174 23.23 -8.82 -4.19
N ARG A 175 22.06 -8.49 -3.62
CA ARG A 175 21.18 -9.49 -3.00
C ARG A 175 20.65 -10.50 -4.02
N ALA A 176 20.28 -10.04 -5.21
CA ALA A 176 19.82 -10.90 -6.30
C ALA A 176 20.94 -11.84 -6.78
N LEU A 177 22.17 -11.32 -6.94
CA LEU A 177 23.36 -12.12 -7.25
C LEU A 177 23.59 -13.22 -6.20
N ALA A 178 23.50 -12.87 -4.92
CA ALA A 178 23.67 -13.81 -3.82
C ALA A 178 22.59 -14.90 -3.80
N ARG A 179 21.33 -14.58 -4.16
CA ARG A 179 20.25 -15.56 -4.33
C ARG A 179 20.54 -16.54 -5.49
N GLY A 180 21.22 -16.07 -6.54
CA GLY A 180 21.70 -16.89 -7.65
C GLY A 180 22.96 -17.70 -7.36
N GLY A 181 23.45 -17.72 -6.11
CA GLY A 181 24.65 -18.46 -5.71
C GLY A 181 25.97 -17.76 -6.02
N VAL A 182 25.95 -16.52 -6.53
CA VAL A 182 27.14 -15.72 -6.83
C VAL A 182 27.35 -14.69 -5.73
N ARG A 183 28.46 -14.80 -4.98
CA ARG A 183 28.84 -13.75 -4.04
C ARG A 183 29.64 -12.68 -4.77
N ALA A 184 29.12 -11.47 -4.83
CA ALA A 184 29.97 -10.32 -5.11
C ALA A 184 31.06 -10.28 -4.05
N GLY A 185 32.35 -10.19 -4.43
CA GLY A 185 33.50 -10.18 -3.51
C GLY A 185 33.54 -9.01 -2.51
N ARG A 186 32.46 -8.24 -2.44
CA ARG A 186 32.19 -7.21 -1.45
C ARG A 186 31.38 -7.87 -0.32
N GLY A 187 32.06 -8.37 0.71
CA GLY A 187 31.43 -8.33 2.03
C GLY A 187 30.95 -6.88 2.25
N PRO A 188 29.75 -6.64 2.79
CA PRO A 188 29.24 -5.29 2.96
C PRO A 188 30.29 -4.54 3.77
N ARG A 189 30.99 -3.60 3.13
CA ARG A 189 31.64 -2.55 3.88
C ARG A 189 30.45 -1.80 4.43
N ALA A 190 30.14 -2.03 5.70
CA ALA A 190 29.10 -1.31 6.41
C ALA A 190 29.47 0.16 6.27
N VAL A 191 28.91 0.81 5.24
CA VAL A 191 28.75 2.25 5.27
C VAL A 191 27.85 2.40 6.47
N ALA A 192 28.40 2.92 7.57
CA ALA A 192 27.59 3.28 8.72
C ALA A 192 26.41 4.05 8.12
N ALA A 193 25.20 3.51 8.28
CA ALA A 193 24.02 4.24 7.87
C ALA A 193 24.18 5.61 8.50
N SER A 194 24.30 6.65 7.67
CA SER A 194 24.16 8.01 8.15
C SER A 194 22.89 7.97 8.99
N ALA A 195 23.01 8.23 10.30
CA ALA A 195 21.89 8.14 11.20
C ALA A 195 20.74 8.91 10.54
N CYS A 196 19.65 8.21 10.19
CA CYS A 196 18.50 8.87 9.61
C CYS A 196 18.10 9.93 10.63
N SER A 197 18.21 11.21 10.23
CA SER A 197 17.70 12.27 11.08
C SER A 197 16.22 11.96 11.28
N PRO A 198 15.74 11.91 12.53
CA PRO A 198 14.33 11.63 12.77
C PRO A 198 13.48 12.65 12.00
N PRO A 199 12.30 12.27 11.52
CA PRO A 199 11.40 13.22 10.91
C PRO A 199 11.18 14.43 11.83
N PRO A 200 10.91 15.62 11.25
CA PRO A 200 10.40 16.74 12.04
C PRO A 200 9.25 16.26 12.95
N GLY A 201 9.37 16.49 14.26
CA GLY A 201 8.39 16.06 15.24
C GLY A 201 8.58 14.68 15.89
N GLY A 202 9.63 13.89 15.55
CA GLY A 202 9.96 12.65 16.29
C GLY A 202 10.08 11.41 15.40
N ALA A 203 9.57 10.26 15.85
CA ALA A 203 9.57 9.01 15.09
C ALA A 203 8.64 9.08 13.86
N PRO A 204 8.84 8.25 12.81
CA PRO A 204 7.92 8.16 11.65
C PRO A 204 6.47 7.87 12.09
N ASP A 205 5.48 8.24 11.28
CA ASP A 205 4.06 7.97 11.54
C ASP A 205 3.83 6.45 11.60
N TYR A 206 4.38 5.70 10.65
CA TYR A 206 4.45 4.23 10.73
C TYR A 206 5.77 3.79 11.36
N ALA A 207 5.73 3.30 12.61
CA ALA A 207 6.93 3.08 13.43
C ALA A 207 8.03 2.19 12.81
N SER A 208 7.68 1.28 11.90
CA SER A 208 8.65 0.41 11.22
C SER A 208 9.20 0.96 9.90
N ALA A 209 8.71 2.12 9.45
CA ALA A 209 9.18 2.76 8.23
C ALA A 209 10.59 3.33 8.38
N VAL A 210 11.33 3.32 7.27
CA VAL A 210 12.57 4.08 7.13
C VAL A 210 12.25 5.49 6.66
N TRP A 211 12.56 6.49 7.49
CA TRP A 211 12.33 7.88 7.13
C TRP A 211 13.28 8.35 6.02
N ARG A 212 12.71 8.93 4.95
CA ARG A 212 13.43 9.55 3.82
C ARG A 212 12.73 10.83 3.39
N ALA A 213 13.03 11.94 4.05
CA ALA A 213 12.33 13.20 3.84
C ALA A 213 12.29 13.63 2.36
N SER A 214 11.07 13.75 1.81
CA SER A 214 10.83 14.50 0.58
C SER A 214 10.61 15.97 0.92
N PRO A 215 11.17 16.92 0.13
CA PRO A 215 10.83 18.33 0.24
C PRO A 215 9.53 18.71 -0.50
N ASN A 216 8.96 17.79 -1.29
CA ASN A 216 7.84 18.05 -2.19
C ASN A 216 6.49 17.85 -1.47
N PHE A 217 6.22 18.68 -0.47
CA PHE A 217 4.97 18.66 0.27
C PHE A 217 4.59 20.07 0.71
N ASP A 218 3.34 20.23 1.12
CA ASP A 218 2.87 21.44 1.77
C ASP A 218 1.75 21.14 2.78
N GLN A 219 1.01 22.16 3.20
CA GLN A 219 -0.02 22.02 4.21
C GLN A 219 -1.33 21.50 3.60
N ARG A 220 -2.02 20.62 4.33
CA ARG A 220 -3.42 20.27 4.04
C ARG A 220 -4.31 21.49 4.28
N ALA A 221 -5.53 21.45 3.75
CA ALA A 221 -6.51 22.49 4.04
C ALA A 221 -6.84 22.48 5.54
N SER A 222 -7.10 23.64 6.13
CA SER A 222 -7.38 23.75 7.57
C SER A 222 -8.86 23.48 7.93
N ASP A 223 -9.71 23.29 6.93
CA ASP A 223 -11.13 22.96 7.10
C ASP A 223 -11.40 21.46 6.91
N ALA A 224 -12.67 21.07 6.85
CA ALA A 224 -13.07 19.67 6.69
C ALA A 224 -12.49 18.99 5.42
N THR A 225 -12.16 19.76 4.38
CA THR A 225 -11.60 19.20 3.13
C THR A 225 -10.15 18.74 3.27
N GLY A 226 -9.47 19.10 4.36
CA GLY A 226 -8.12 18.62 4.69
C GLY A 226 -8.09 17.47 5.69
N ALA A 227 -9.24 17.01 6.19
CA ALA A 227 -9.32 15.86 7.08
C ALA A 227 -8.95 14.59 6.30
N ILE A 228 -7.97 13.82 6.78
CA ILE A 228 -7.53 12.59 6.12
C ILE A 228 -8.61 11.53 6.28
N HIS A 229 -9.14 11.02 5.16
CA HIS A 229 -10.14 9.95 5.21
C HIS A 229 -10.07 8.97 4.04
N MET A 230 -9.01 8.99 3.22
CA MET A 230 -8.85 8.05 2.10
C MET A 230 -7.39 7.64 1.90
N VAL A 231 -7.16 6.41 1.47
CA VAL A 231 -5.86 5.88 1.06
C VAL A 231 -5.87 5.64 -0.44
N ILE A 232 -4.85 6.13 -1.14
CA ILE A 232 -4.67 5.88 -2.57
C ILE A 232 -3.51 4.92 -2.76
N ILE A 233 -3.78 3.84 -3.48
CA ILE A 233 -2.79 2.83 -3.89
C ILE A 233 -2.23 3.21 -5.25
N HIS A 234 -0.91 3.29 -5.32
CA HIS A 234 -0.15 3.60 -6.54
C HIS A 234 0.83 2.47 -6.88
N THR A 235 1.30 2.46 -8.13
CA THR A 235 2.51 1.73 -8.53
C THR A 235 3.57 2.69 -9.03
N CYS A 236 4.82 2.47 -8.63
CA CYS A 236 5.95 3.35 -8.92
C CYS A 236 6.39 3.42 -10.40
N GLU A 237 5.86 2.55 -11.27
CA GLU A 237 6.40 2.26 -12.62
C GLU A 237 7.94 2.04 -12.62
N SER A 238 8.45 1.43 -11.53
CA SER A 238 9.87 1.22 -11.29
C SER A 238 10.15 0.37 -10.05
N ASN A 239 11.39 -0.07 -9.91
CA ASN A 239 11.88 -0.72 -8.69
C ASN A 239 11.92 0.22 -7.48
N TYR A 240 11.96 -0.37 -6.28
CA TYR A 240 11.88 0.33 -4.99
C TYR A 240 12.89 1.47 -4.86
N ALA A 241 14.17 1.21 -5.17
CA ALA A 241 15.24 2.18 -5.02
C ALA A 241 15.06 3.37 -5.97
N SER A 242 14.64 3.11 -7.20
CA SER A 242 14.35 4.15 -8.18
C SER A 242 13.11 4.96 -7.80
N CYS A 243 12.09 4.32 -7.20
CA CYS A 243 10.85 4.97 -6.79
C CYS A 243 11.08 6.01 -5.67
N TRP A 244 11.55 5.58 -4.50
CA TRP A 244 11.71 6.52 -3.38
C TRP A 244 12.76 7.59 -3.70
N SER A 245 13.83 7.26 -4.44
CA SER A 245 14.88 8.24 -4.76
C SER A 245 14.38 9.34 -5.68
N TRP A 246 13.41 9.06 -6.57
CA TRP A 246 12.74 10.09 -7.35
C TRP A 246 11.80 10.95 -6.49
N LEU A 247 11.01 10.31 -5.63
CA LEU A 247 10.00 11.00 -4.80
C LEU A 247 10.61 11.91 -3.72
N VAL A 248 11.87 11.70 -3.32
CA VAL A 248 12.60 12.59 -2.41
C VAL A 248 13.47 13.63 -3.13
N ASN A 249 13.59 13.55 -4.46
CA ASN A 249 14.38 14.50 -5.22
C ASN A 249 13.60 15.82 -5.38
N PRO A 250 14.15 16.99 -4.96
CA PRO A 250 13.45 18.27 -5.11
C PRO A 250 13.02 18.57 -6.56
N VAL A 251 13.75 18.07 -7.56
CA VAL A 251 13.44 18.35 -8.97
C VAL A 251 12.19 17.62 -9.46
N SER A 252 11.73 16.57 -8.77
CA SER A 252 10.61 15.76 -9.25
C SER A 252 9.27 16.48 -9.12
N GLN A 253 9.14 17.41 -8.16
CA GLN A 253 7.88 18.12 -7.87
C GLN A 253 6.68 17.18 -7.64
N VAL A 254 6.96 15.95 -7.16
CA VAL A 254 5.99 14.93 -6.75
C VAL A 254 6.52 14.19 -5.52
N SER A 255 5.63 13.54 -4.76
CA SER A 255 5.99 12.74 -3.59
C SER A 255 4.84 11.81 -3.21
N ALA A 256 5.09 10.79 -2.40
CA ALA A 256 4.05 10.02 -1.71
C ALA A 256 4.33 10.02 -0.20
N HIS A 257 3.39 9.50 0.60
CA HIS A 257 3.64 9.33 2.04
C HIS A 257 4.53 8.11 2.27
N TYR A 258 4.24 7.01 1.57
CA TYR A 258 4.95 5.74 1.75
C TYR A 258 5.35 5.10 0.43
N VAL A 259 6.43 4.31 0.47
CA VAL A 259 6.83 3.41 -0.62
C VAL A 259 7.07 2.01 -0.04
N VAL A 260 6.46 0.98 -0.62
CA VAL A 260 6.59 -0.42 -0.21
C VAL A 260 7.45 -1.18 -1.22
N ASN A 261 8.53 -1.81 -0.75
CA ASN A 261 9.41 -2.59 -1.62
C ASN A 261 8.77 -3.91 -2.07
N GLU A 262 9.31 -4.51 -3.12
CA GLU A 262 8.67 -5.65 -3.79
C GLU A 262 8.72 -6.94 -2.96
N ASP A 263 9.64 -7.07 -1.99
CA ASP A 263 9.68 -8.25 -1.10
C ASP A 263 9.08 -8.01 0.29
N GLY A 264 8.48 -6.83 0.51
CA GLY A 264 7.81 -6.46 1.76
C GLY A 264 8.74 -6.26 2.96
N SER A 265 10.06 -6.31 2.79
CA SER A 265 11.02 -6.18 3.89
C SER A 265 11.31 -4.73 4.31
N GLU A 266 11.00 -3.73 3.47
CA GLU A 266 11.23 -2.32 3.78
C GLU A 266 10.08 -1.44 3.27
N ILE A 267 9.63 -0.53 4.14
CA ILE A 267 8.72 0.57 3.80
C ILE A 267 9.47 1.87 4.06
N SER A 268 9.50 2.77 3.08
CA SER A 268 10.02 4.13 3.28
C SER A 268 8.86 5.08 3.56
N GLU A 269 8.99 5.96 4.55
CA GLU A 269 8.07 7.09 4.78
C GLU A 269 8.77 8.37 4.30
N LEU A 270 8.13 9.12 3.40
CA LEU A 270 8.75 10.28 2.75
C LEU A 270 8.15 11.61 3.19
N VAL A 271 6.84 11.62 3.47
CA VAL A 271 6.08 12.78 3.91
C VAL A 271 5.18 12.32 5.06
N ARG A 272 5.12 13.12 6.13
CA ARG A 272 4.20 12.90 7.24
C ARG A 272 2.76 12.90 6.74
N GLU A 273 1.92 12.00 7.24
CA GLU A 273 0.51 11.91 6.89
C GLU A 273 -0.24 13.23 7.14
N GLN A 274 0.12 13.96 8.21
CA GLN A 274 -0.48 15.26 8.52
C GLN A 274 -0.18 16.35 7.47
N SER A 275 0.85 16.15 6.65
CA SER A 275 1.23 17.03 5.55
C SER A 275 0.64 16.51 4.23
N ARG A 276 0.49 17.41 3.27
CA ARG A 276 -0.03 17.08 1.94
C ARG A 276 1.14 16.67 1.04
N ALA A 277 1.33 15.37 0.82
CA ALA A 277 2.19 14.86 -0.24
C ALA A 277 1.56 15.14 -1.62
N TRP A 278 2.38 15.26 -2.67
CA TRP A 278 1.91 15.49 -4.05
C TRP A 278 1.93 14.19 -4.89
N HIS A 279 0.94 13.31 -4.67
CA HIS A 279 0.88 11.98 -5.30
C HIS A 279 -0.27 11.81 -6.31
N ILE A 280 -1.29 12.66 -6.26
CA ILE A 280 -2.39 12.68 -7.22
C ILE A 280 -2.66 14.12 -7.66
N ALA A 281 -2.79 14.40 -8.96
CA ALA A 281 -3.05 15.76 -9.45
C ALA A 281 -4.57 16.05 -9.55
N ALA A 282 -5.40 15.00 -9.61
CA ALA A 282 -6.83 15.12 -9.82
C ALA A 282 -7.57 15.81 -8.66
N SER A 283 -8.49 16.71 -9.02
CA SER A 283 -9.62 17.03 -8.17
C SER A 283 -10.56 15.84 -8.07
N TYR A 284 -11.18 15.67 -6.91
CA TYR A 284 -12.11 14.58 -6.65
C TYR A 284 -13.37 14.71 -7.53
N ASP A 285 -13.79 13.58 -8.09
CA ASP A 285 -15.00 13.44 -8.89
C ASP A 285 -15.76 12.20 -8.38
N CYS A 286 -16.76 12.41 -7.52
CA CYS A 286 -17.45 11.31 -6.85
C CYS A 286 -18.05 10.26 -7.78
N PRO A 287 -18.56 10.54 -9.00
CA PRO A 287 -18.85 9.52 -10.01
C PRO A 287 -17.77 8.45 -10.17
N LEU A 288 -16.48 8.81 -10.09
CA LEU A 288 -15.35 7.88 -10.19
C LEU A 288 -15.14 7.04 -8.92
N ASN A 289 -15.74 7.44 -7.80
CA ASN A 289 -15.72 6.73 -6.54
C ASN A 289 -17.13 6.33 -6.08
N ARG A 290 -17.93 5.76 -6.98
CA ARG A 290 -19.27 5.23 -6.69
C ARG A 290 -20.24 6.25 -6.08
N ARG A 291 -20.07 7.54 -6.43
CA ARG A 291 -20.81 8.68 -5.87
C ARG A 291 -20.67 8.83 -4.35
N HIS A 292 -19.56 8.34 -3.79
CA HIS A 292 -19.20 8.51 -2.39
C HIS A 292 -18.59 9.90 -2.13
N ASP A 293 -18.85 10.49 -0.97
CA ASP A 293 -18.30 11.79 -0.55
C ASP A 293 -18.42 12.93 -1.58
N CYS A 294 -19.57 13.05 -2.28
CA CYS A 294 -19.76 14.07 -3.31
C CYS A 294 -19.63 15.54 -2.83
N TRP A 295 -19.60 15.79 -1.52
CA TRP A 295 -19.30 17.11 -0.96
C TRP A 295 -17.84 17.54 -1.22
N LEU A 296 -16.95 16.59 -1.56
CA LEU A 296 -15.56 16.84 -1.96
C LEU A 296 -15.39 17.12 -3.46
N ASN A 297 -16.45 17.11 -4.27
CA ASN A 297 -16.32 17.33 -5.71
C ASN A 297 -15.56 18.63 -6.02
N GLY A 298 -14.51 18.53 -6.83
CA GLY A 298 -13.64 19.65 -7.18
C GLY A 298 -12.50 19.92 -6.18
N VAL A 299 -12.52 19.35 -4.97
CA VAL A 299 -11.43 19.44 -3.99
C VAL A 299 -10.23 18.66 -4.51
N GLN A 300 -9.05 19.26 -4.45
CA GLN A 300 -7.81 18.61 -4.88
C GLN A 300 -7.49 17.41 -3.97
N SER A 301 -7.39 16.21 -4.55
CA SER A 301 -7.40 14.94 -3.81
C SER A 301 -6.25 14.75 -2.81
N ASN A 302 -5.07 15.37 -3.03
CA ASN A 302 -4.01 15.27 -2.02
C ASN A 302 -4.42 15.83 -0.65
N HIS A 303 -5.41 16.74 -0.57
CA HIS A 303 -5.78 17.37 0.71
C HIS A 303 -6.27 16.39 1.77
N PHE A 304 -6.93 15.30 1.37
CA PHE A 304 -7.60 14.37 2.28
C PHE A 304 -7.15 12.91 2.11
N THR A 305 -6.12 12.66 1.30
CA THR A 305 -5.63 11.31 0.99
C THR A 305 -4.22 11.03 1.53
N VAL A 306 -3.94 9.75 1.77
CA VAL A 306 -2.61 9.19 1.99
C VAL A 306 -2.22 8.32 0.78
N GLY A 307 -1.27 8.77 -0.03
CA GLY A 307 -0.68 7.98 -1.12
C GLY A 307 0.36 6.97 -0.65
N ILE A 308 0.19 5.71 -1.09
CA ILE A 308 1.12 4.60 -0.87
C ILE A 308 1.56 4.02 -2.21
N GLU A 309 2.85 4.13 -2.48
CA GLU A 309 3.51 3.65 -3.69
C GLU A 309 4.00 2.22 -3.55
N HIS A 310 3.71 1.38 -4.54
CA HIS A 310 4.19 0.01 -4.61
C HIS A 310 5.25 -0.10 -5.69
N ALA A 311 6.45 -0.51 -5.29
CA ALA A 311 7.50 -0.82 -6.25
C ALA A 311 7.04 -1.92 -7.23
N GLY A 312 7.19 -1.68 -8.52
CA GLY A 312 6.56 -2.48 -9.57
C GLY A 312 5.92 -1.61 -10.65
N PHE A 313 5.05 -2.24 -11.44
CA PHE A 313 4.46 -1.69 -12.66
C PHE A 313 2.99 -2.09 -12.76
N ALA A 314 2.12 -1.18 -13.22
CA ALA A 314 0.71 -1.45 -13.45
C ALA A 314 0.48 -2.57 -14.49
N SER A 315 1.41 -2.74 -15.42
CA SER A 315 1.35 -3.80 -16.46
C SER A 315 1.79 -5.18 -15.99
N GLN A 316 2.28 -5.32 -14.75
CA GLN A 316 2.78 -6.60 -14.24
C GLN A 316 1.64 -7.61 -14.08
N ALA A 317 1.93 -8.89 -14.28
CA ALA A 317 0.93 -9.96 -14.26
C ALA A 317 0.44 -10.30 -12.84
N SER A 318 1.27 -10.02 -11.83
CA SER A 318 0.93 -10.25 -10.42
C SER A 318 1.84 -9.45 -9.50
N PHE A 319 1.39 -9.19 -8.27
CA PHE A 319 2.16 -8.54 -7.21
C PHE A 319 2.70 -9.57 -6.21
N PRO A 320 3.94 -9.41 -5.70
CA PRO A 320 4.48 -10.29 -4.68
C PRO A 320 3.61 -10.30 -3.41
N ALA A 321 3.29 -11.49 -2.92
CA ALA A 321 2.45 -11.65 -1.73
C ALA A 321 3.03 -10.96 -0.48
N ALA A 322 4.36 -10.92 -0.35
CA ALA A 322 5.03 -10.25 0.77
C ALA A 322 4.87 -8.72 0.70
N GLN A 323 4.93 -8.12 -0.50
CA GLN A 323 4.65 -6.69 -0.70
C GLN A 323 3.21 -6.35 -0.32
N LEU A 324 2.23 -7.15 -0.79
CA LEU A 324 0.81 -6.96 -0.45
C LEU A 324 0.57 -7.11 1.05
N ALA A 325 1.24 -8.06 1.72
CA ALA A 325 1.13 -8.25 3.16
C ALA A 325 1.72 -7.10 3.99
N ALA A 326 2.88 -6.58 3.58
CA ALA A 326 3.50 -5.42 4.20
C ALA A 326 2.63 -4.17 4.02
N SER A 327 2.14 -3.95 2.79
CA SER A 327 1.25 -2.83 2.50
C SER A 327 -0.09 -2.92 3.24
N ALA A 328 -0.70 -4.10 3.32
CA ALA A 328 -1.93 -4.28 4.07
C ALA A 328 -1.76 -3.98 5.57
N THR A 329 -0.58 -4.29 6.14
CA THR A 329 -0.24 -3.94 7.52
C THR A 329 -0.10 -2.42 7.69
N LEU A 330 0.55 -1.74 6.73
CA LEU A 330 0.65 -0.29 6.69
C LEU A 330 -0.73 0.38 6.57
N VAL A 331 -1.57 -0.04 5.61
CA VAL A 331 -2.91 0.52 5.45
C VAL A 331 -3.77 0.28 6.69
N CYS A 332 -3.63 -0.88 7.34
CA CYS A 332 -4.30 -1.14 8.61
C CYS A 332 -3.91 -0.10 9.68
N ASP A 333 -2.62 0.22 9.80
CA ASP A 333 -2.10 1.22 10.72
C ASP A 333 -2.66 2.63 10.41
N VAL A 334 -2.50 3.08 9.15
CA VAL A 334 -3.03 4.37 8.66
C VAL A 334 -4.54 4.49 8.92
N THR A 335 -5.31 3.47 8.54
CA THR A 335 -6.77 3.51 8.65
C THR A 335 -7.24 3.48 10.10
N ARG A 336 -6.56 2.74 10.98
CA ARG A 336 -6.86 2.72 12.42
C ARG A 336 -6.63 4.09 13.04
N ASP A 337 -5.48 4.70 12.76
CA ASP A 337 -5.06 5.93 13.41
C ASP A 337 -5.86 7.15 12.92
N ARG A 338 -6.37 7.09 11.69
CA ARG A 338 -7.18 8.14 11.06
C ARG A 338 -8.68 7.87 11.07
N GLY A 339 -9.13 6.71 11.56
CA GLY A 339 -10.55 6.33 11.60
C GLY A 339 -11.17 6.13 10.22
N ILE A 340 -10.38 5.67 9.25
CA ILE A 340 -10.80 5.48 7.85
C ILE A 340 -11.49 4.10 7.72
N PRO A 341 -12.68 4.02 7.12
CA PRO A 341 -13.29 2.75 6.80
C PRO A 341 -12.41 1.90 5.87
N ARG A 342 -12.35 0.59 6.10
CA ARG A 342 -11.50 -0.33 5.32
C ARG A 342 -12.32 -0.97 4.21
N ASP A 343 -12.75 -0.14 3.27
CA ASP A 343 -13.67 -0.52 2.19
C ASP A 343 -13.18 -0.02 0.82
N TRP A 344 -13.92 -0.36 -0.23
CA TRP A 344 -13.56 -0.03 -1.62
C TRP A 344 -13.93 1.42 -2.03
N GLN A 345 -14.36 2.24 -1.08
CA GLN A 345 -14.65 3.67 -1.28
C GLN A 345 -13.57 4.54 -0.63
N HIS A 346 -12.86 4.00 0.37
CA HIS A 346 -11.81 4.72 1.10
C HIS A 346 -10.41 4.15 0.88
N ILE A 347 -10.28 2.94 0.33
CA ILE A 347 -9.02 2.39 -0.19
C ILE A 347 -9.20 2.22 -1.70
N VAL A 348 -8.60 3.14 -2.47
CA VAL A 348 -8.88 3.28 -3.91
C VAL A 348 -7.60 3.38 -4.74
N GLY A 349 -7.70 3.12 -6.04
CA GLY A 349 -6.55 3.24 -6.96
C GLY A 349 -6.41 4.65 -7.50
N HIS A 350 -5.20 5.05 -7.89
CA HIS A 350 -4.97 6.33 -8.55
C HIS A 350 -5.69 6.41 -9.90
N GLY A 351 -5.56 5.39 -10.74
CA GLY A 351 -6.28 5.27 -12.01
C GLY A 351 -7.80 5.23 -11.88
N GLN A 352 -8.33 4.89 -10.69
CA GLN A 352 -9.76 5.02 -10.42
C GLN A 352 -10.17 6.49 -10.31
N LEU A 353 -9.40 7.31 -9.58
CA LEU A 353 -9.72 8.72 -9.35
C LEU A 353 -9.20 9.68 -10.44
N GLN A 354 -8.25 9.23 -11.27
CA GLN A 354 -7.67 10.01 -12.37
C GLN A 354 -7.58 9.19 -13.69
N PRO A 355 -8.70 8.65 -14.21
CA PRO A 355 -8.68 7.73 -15.36
C PRO A 355 -8.32 8.40 -16.70
N ALA A 356 -8.19 9.73 -16.74
CA ALA A 356 -7.87 10.48 -17.96
C ALA A 356 -6.47 10.16 -18.50
N ASP A 357 -5.52 9.90 -17.60
CA ASP A 357 -4.12 9.67 -17.91
C ASP A 357 -3.43 8.65 -16.96
N ARG A 358 -4.14 8.14 -15.95
CA ARG A 358 -3.61 7.18 -14.96
C ARG A 358 -4.29 5.83 -15.04
N HIS A 359 -3.49 4.78 -14.81
CA HIS A 359 -3.92 3.38 -14.92
C HIS A 359 -3.47 2.54 -13.72
N ASP A 360 -2.59 3.06 -12.87
CA ASP A 360 -2.06 2.39 -11.70
C ASP A 360 -3.15 2.23 -10.60
N PRO A 361 -3.10 1.15 -9.80
CA PRO A 361 -2.07 0.11 -9.73
C PRO A 361 -2.19 -0.99 -10.80
N GLY A 362 -3.02 -0.80 -11.83
CA GLY A 362 -3.17 -1.72 -12.95
C GLY A 362 -4.24 -2.78 -12.75
N ALA A 363 -4.61 -3.45 -13.85
CA ALA A 363 -5.72 -4.41 -13.89
C ALA A 363 -5.48 -5.66 -13.02
N ASN A 364 -4.23 -5.97 -12.69
CA ASN A 364 -3.86 -7.15 -11.91
C ASN A 364 -3.68 -6.87 -10.41
N TRP A 365 -3.98 -5.65 -9.94
CA TRP A 365 -4.05 -5.38 -8.51
C TRP A 365 -5.22 -6.16 -7.88
N PRO A 366 -4.98 -7.01 -6.86
CA PRO A 366 -5.98 -7.93 -6.35
C PRO A 366 -6.93 -7.25 -5.34
N TRP A 367 -7.72 -6.27 -5.78
CA TRP A 367 -8.53 -5.37 -4.92
C TRP A 367 -9.31 -6.07 -3.81
N ILE A 368 -10.11 -7.09 -4.15
CA ILE A 368 -10.94 -7.80 -3.18
C ILE A 368 -10.06 -8.50 -2.13
N ALA A 369 -9.10 -9.31 -2.57
CA ALA A 369 -8.19 -10.01 -1.66
C ALA A 369 -7.32 -9.04 -0.83
N TYR A 370 -6.94 -7.90 -1.41
CA TYR A 370 -6.13 -6.88 -0.74
C TYR A 370 -6.90 -6.18 0.38
N VAL A 371 -8.14 -5.74 0.14
CA VAL A 371 -8.97 -5.11 1.18
C VAL A 371 -9.29 -6.10 2.31
N HIS A 372 -9.59 -7.36 1.99
CA HIS A 372 -9.74 -8.42 3.00
C HIS A 372 -8.46 -8.63 3.82
N LEU A 373 -7.30 -8.59 3.17
CA LEU A 373 -6.03 -8.68 3.86
C LEU A 373 -5.82 -7.50 4.81
N VAL A 374 -6.16 -6.27 4.40
CA VAL A 374 -6.13 -5.07 5.26
C VAL A 374 -7.04 -5.26 6.49
N GLN A 375 -8.27 -5.70 6.27
CA GLN A 375 -9.24 -5.96 7.34
C GLN A 375 -8.71 -7.01 8.33
N ALA A 376 -8.20 -8.13 7.82
CA ALA A 376 -7.63 -9.20 8.64
C ALA A 376 -6.43 -8.71 9.48
N ARG A 377 -5.56 -7.86 8.91
CA ARG A 377 -4.46 -7.23 9.66
C ARG A 377 -4.94 -6.31 10.78
N CYS A 378 -6.14 -5.78 10.64
CA CYS A 378 -6.80 -4.92 11.60
C CYS A 378 -7.78 -5.63 12.52
N GLY A 379 -7.79 -6.96 12.53
CA GLY A 379 -8.67 -7.76 13.38
C GLY A 379 -10.14 -7.65 12.97
N GLU A 380 -10.43 -7.40 11.69
CA GLU A 380 -11.77 -7.30 11.13
C GLU A 380 -12.05 -8.42 10.12
N ILE A 381 -13.28 -8.94 10.12
CA ILE A 381 -13.86 -9.77 9.08
C ILE A 381 -15.12 -9.05 8.62
N VAL A 382 -15.25 -8.80 7.32
CA VAL A 382 -16.47 -8.22 6.74
C VAL A 382 -17.14 -9.22 5.83
N VAL A 383 -18.45 -9.37 6.00
CA VAL A 383 -19.32 -10.19 5.16
C VAL A 383 -20.28 -9.27 4.43
N ASP A 384 -20.12 -9.16 3.12
CA ASP A 384 -21.01 -8.43 2.20
C ASP A 384 -22.16 -9.32 1.72
N ASP A 385 -23.28 -8.75 1.29
CA ASP A 385 -24.42 -9.52 0.77
C ASP A 385 -24.09 -10.24 -0.56
N SER A 386 -23.17 -9.69 -1.34
CA SER A 386 -22.72 -10.28 -2.60
C SER A 386 -21.49 -11.14 -2.39
N ALA A 387 -21.56 -12.38 -2.89
CA ALA A 387 -20.46 -13.35 -2.78
C ALA A 387 -19.16 -12.86 -3.44
N GLU A 388 -19.23 -11.98 -4.43
CA GLU A 388 -18.05 -11.45 -5.15
C GLU A 388 -17.17 -10.55 -4.26
N PHE A 389 -17.72 -9.97 -3.21
CA PHE A 389 -17.00 -9.10 -2.27
C PHE A 389 -16.54 -9.83 -1.02
N ASN A 390 -16.71 -11.15 -0.96
CA ASN A 390 -16.36 -11.98 0.20
C ASN A 390 -15.14 -12.87 -0.08
N ASP A 391 -14.33 -13.11 0.95
CA ASP A 391 -13.40 -14.26 0.95
C ASP A 391 -14.15 -15.50 1.44
N PRO A 392 -14.49 -16.47 0.57
CA PRO A 392 -15.25 -17.66 0.95
C PRO A 392 -14.56 -18.53 2.00
N ALA A 393 -13.25 -18.35 2.25
CA ALA A 393 -12.54 -19.05 3.31
C ALA A 393 -12.95 -18.58 4.71
N VAL A 394 -13.43 -17.34 4.86
CA VAL A 394 -13.73 -16.72 6.17
C VAL A 394 -15.04 -15.95 6.23
N ALA A 395 -15.67 -15.63 5.11
CA ALA A 395 -16.88 -14.80 5.00
C ALA A 395 -17.82 -15.37 3.91
N VAL A 396 -19.07 -15.66 4.26
CA VAL A 396 -20.07 -16.20 3.33
C VAL A 396 -21.44 -15.60 3.62
N ALA A 397 -22.06 -14.97 2.63
CA ALA A 397 -23.47 -14.59 2.69
C ALA A 397 -24.37 -15.66 2.05
N THR A 398 -25.51 -15.94 2.67
CA THR A 398 -26.57 -16.81 2.17
C THR A 398 -27.89 -16.06 2.25
N LEU A 399 -28.47 -15.75 1.09
CA LEU A 399 -29.71 -15.01 1.00
C LEU A 399 -30.83 -15.86 0.38
N PRO A 400 -32.07 -15.81 0.93
CA PRO A 400 -33.21 -16.46 0.30
C PRO A 400 -33.52 -15.86 -1.07
N ALA A 401 -34.02 -16.67 -2.01
CA ALA A 401 -34.37 -16.23 -3.37
C ALA A 401 -35.40 -15.07 -3.42
N ALA A 402 -36.17 -14.89 -2.35
CA ALA A 402 -37.14 -13.81 -2.20
C ALA A 402 -36.52 -12.43 -1.86
N TRP A 403 -35.19 -12.33 -1.79
CA TRP A 403 -34.46 -11.09 -1.49
C TRP A 403 -33.82 -10.54 -2.78
N PRO A 404 -34.52 -9.72 -3.57
CA PRO A 404 -33.95 -9.10 -4.77
C PRO A 404 -32.78 -8.16 -4.46
N THR A 405 -31.85 -8.06 -5.41
CA THR A 405 -30.76 -7.08 -5.43
C THR A 405 -31.28 -5.69 -5.76
N ALA A 406 -30.67 -4.65 -5.19
CA ALA A 406 -30.82 -3.27 -5.58
C ALA A 406 -29.55 -2.48 -5.26
N ASP A 407 -29.34 -1.37 -5.97
CA ASP A 407 -28.21 -0.44 -5.82
C ASP A 407 -28.68 1.03 -5.94
N THR A 408 -30.00 1.24 -5.94
CA THR A 408 -30.62 2.54 -6.23
C THR A 408 -30.56 3.51 -5.08
N THR A 409 -30.45 3.01 -3.84
CA THR A 409 -30.16 3.82 -2.65
C THR A 409 -28.65 3.77 -2.41
N PRO A 410 -27.95 4.90 -2.32
CA PRO A 410 -26.51 4.93 -2.05
C PRO A 410 -26.18 4.38 -0.65
N ASP A 411 -24.90 4.47 -0.27
CA ASP A 411 -24.38 4.13 1.05
C ASP A 411 -24.27 2.62 1.37
N TYR A 412 -24.42 1.76 0.36
CA TYR A 412 -24.09 0.35 0.47
C TYR A 412 -22.57 0.12 0.54
N TYR A 413 -22.16 -1.02 1.07
CA TYR A 413 -20.76 -1.38 1.25
C TYR A 413 -20.12 -1.91 -0.04
N GLY A 414 -20.64 -3.01 -0.60
CA GLY A 414 -20.11 -3.67 -1.79
C GLY A 414 -20.68 -3.13 -3.11
N GLY A 415 -21.28 -4.04 -3.90
CA GLY A 415 -21.85 -3.74 -5.21
C GLY A 415 -23.32 -3.32 -5.18
N GLY A 416 -23.95 -3.34 -4.01
CA GLY A 416 -25.36 -3.02 -3.82
C GLY A 416 -25.83 -3.54 -2.47
N TYR A 417 -27.12 -3.82 -2.38
CA TYR A 417 -27.73 -4.44 -1.21
C TYR A 417 -28.88 -5.35 -1.62
N ARG A 418 -29.40 -6.12 -0.67
CA ARG A 418 -30.57 -7.00 -0.82
C ARG A 418 -31.69 -6.51 0.07
N TRP A 419 -32.93 -6.73 -0.32
CA TRP A 419 -34.07 -6.30 0.50
C TRP A 419 -35.22 -7.28 0.47
N ALA A 420 -36.05 -7.27 1.50
CA ALA A 420 -37.28 -8.07 1.54
C ALA A 420 -38.40 -7.37 2.32
N PRO A 421 -39.67 -7.54 1.93
CA PRO A 421 -40.79 -7.04 2.70
C PRO A 421 -40.90 -7.76 4.05
N THR A 422 -41.17 -6.97 5.08
CA THR A 422 -41.43 -7.50 6.42
C THR A 422 -42.75 -8.26 6.46
N GLN A 423 -42.75 -9.39 7.16
CA GLN A 423 -43.95 -10.19 7.39
C GLN A 423 -43.92 -10.80 8.78
N ALA A 424 -45.00 -10.65 9.55
CA ALA A 424 -45.06 -11.10 10.95
C ALA A 424 -44.81 -12.61 11.12
N ALA A 425 -45.18 -13.41 10.13
CA ALA A 425 -45.03 -14.86 10.10
C ALA A 425 -43.75 -15.35 9.42
N ALA A 426 -42.87 -14.45 8.94
CA ALA A 426 -41.62 -14.85 8.30
C ALA A 426 -40.70 -15.60 9.27
N THR A 427 -40.00 -16.60 8.74
CA THR A 427 -39.01 -17.41 9.46
C THR A 427 -37.66 -17.41 8.77
N ASP A 428 -37.57 -16.84 7.57
CA ASP A 428 -36.36 -16.67 6.78
C ASP A 428 -35.68 -15.32 7.06
N GLY A 429 -34.43 -15.23 6.61
CA GLY A 429 -33.60 -14.04 6.74
C GLY A 429 -32.34 -14.15 5.91
N ALA A 430 -31.66 -13.02 5.70
CA ALA A 430 -30.33 -12.99 5.10
C ALA A 430 -29.28 -13.38 6.15
N ALA A 431 -28.48 -14.40 5.87
CA ALA A 431 -27.46 -14.91 6.78
C ALA A 431 -26.06 -14.48 6.33
N PHE A 432 -25.32 -13.86 7.23
CA PHE A 432 -23.94 -13.43 7.05
C PHE A 432 -23.05 -14.27 7.97
N ALA A 433 -22.40 -15.29 7.42
CA ALA A 433 -21.57 -16.23 8.16
C ALA A 433 -20.10 -15.81 8.11
N PHE A 434 -19.41 -15.98 9.23
CA PHE A 434 -17.99 -15.67 9.39
C PHE A 434 -17.28 -16.74 10.22
N LEU A 435 -16.04 -17.05 9.84
CA LEU A 435 -15.23 -18.09 10.48
C LEU A 435 -14.32 -17.48 11.55
N LEU A 436 -14.45 -17.95 12.79
CA LEU A 436 -13.49 -17.64 13.85
C LEU A 436 -12.52 -18.81 14.04
N ALA A 437 -11.21 -18.54 13.93
CA ALA A 437 -10.17 -19.55 14.13
C ALA A 437 -10.06 -20.01 15.59
N ALA A 438 -10.43 -19.15 16.53
CA ALA A 438 -10.40 -19.41 17.97
C ALA A 438 -11.64 -18.77 18.64
N PRO A 439 -12.11 -19.31 19.78
CA PRO A 439 -13.15 -18.66 20.55
C PRO A 439 -12.66 -17.31 21.10
N GLY A 440 -13.56 -16.34 21.21
CA GLY A 440 -13.20 -15.01 21.72
C GLY A 440 -14.37 -14.04 21.77
N ALA A 441 -14.17 -12.94 22.51
CA ALA A 441 -15.07 -11.80 22.45
C ALA A 441 -14.95 -11.14 21.08
N ARG A 442 -16.10 -10.86 20.44
CA ARG A 442 -16.18 -10.19 19.15
C ARG A 442 -17.26 -9.14 19.17
N THR A 443 -16.94 -7.96 18.70
CA THR A 443 -17.92 -6.91 18.44
C THR A 443 -18.47 -7.11 17.04
N VAL A 444 -19.80 -7.13 16.92
CA VAL A 444 -20.49 -7.30 15.64
C VAL A 444 -21.22 -6.01 15.31
N ASP A 445 -21.00 -5.51 14.11
CA ASP A 445 -21.62 -4.32 13.56
C ASP A 445 -22.44 -4.67 12.31
N ALA A 446 -23.46 -3.87 12.03
CA ALA A 446 -24.25 -3.93 10.80
C ALA A 446 -24.18 -2.61 10.04
N ARG A 447 -24.18 -2.68 8.72
CA ARG A 447 -24.31 -1.54 7.79
C ARG A 447 -25.51 -1.76 6.88
N TRP A 448 -26.16 -0.68 6.46
CA TRP A 448 -27.32 -0.70 5.57
C TRP A 448 -27.46 0.61 4.79
N THR A 449 -28.37 0.62 3.81
CA THR A 449 -28.86 1.82 3.13
C THR A 449 -30.16 2.30 3.78
N SER A 450 -30.24 3.60 4.09
CA SER A 450 -31.39 4.17 4.81
C SER A 450 -32.55 4.55 3.90
N GLY A 451 -33.78 4.52 4.43
CA GLY A 451 -34.95 4.99 3.72
C GLY A 451 -36.22 4.98 4.57
N SER A 452 -37.17 5.85 4.24
CA SER A 452 -38.44 5.96 4.99
C SER A 452 -39.33 4.71 4.90
N ASN A 453 -39.09 3.84 3.93
CA ASN A 453 -39.78 2.56 3.76
C ASN A 453 -39.08 1.39 4.47
N ARG A 454 -37.97 1.61 5.20
CA ARG A 454 -37.25 0.57 5.93
C ARG A 454 -37.85 0.32 7.30
N SER A 455 -37.60 -0.86 7.87
CA SER A 455 -38.04 -1.17 9.23
C SER A 455 -37.26 -0.36 10.26
N SER A 456 -37.97 0.32 11.17
CA SER A 456 -37.36 0.98 12.33
C SER A 456 -36.98 0.01 13.46
N ARG A 457 -37.22 -1.29 13.25
CA ARG A 457 -37.00 -2.35 14.24
C ARG A 457 -36.44 -3.62 13.59
N ALA A 458 -35.59 -3.47 12.56
CA ALA A 458 -34.94 -4.55 11.85
C ALA A 458 -34.18 -5.46 12.83
N ALA A 459 -34.49 -6.76 12.83
CA ALA A 459 -34.01 -7.69 13.85
C ALA A 459 -32.82 -8.52 13.34
N TYR A 460 -31.68 -8.38 14.00
CA TYR A 460 -30.43 -9.10 13.73
C TYR A 460 -30.22 -10.15 14.82
N ALA A 461 -30.29 -11.42 14.45
CA ALA A 461 -30.00 -12.54 15.34
C ALA A 461 -28.53 -12.95 15.22
N VAL A 462 -27.77 -12.88 16.31
CA VAL A 462 -26.41 -13.41 16.38
C VAL A 462 -26.50 -14.89 16.77
N VAL A 463 -26.02 -15.76 15.90
CA VAL A 463 -26.09 -17.21 16.05
C VAL A 463 -24.67 -17.77 16.12
N ALA A 464 -24.37 -18.46 17.22
CA ALA A 464 -23.08 -19.09 17.44
C ALA A 464 -22.89 -20.32 16.54
N ALA A 465 -21.64 -20.78 16.39
CA ALA A 465 -21.33 -21.98 15.61
C ALA A 465 -22.01 -23.26 16.13
N THR A 466 -22.46 -23.27 17.39
CA THR A 466 -23.26 -24.37 17.98
C THR A 466 -24.69 -24.42 17.45
N GLY A 467 -25.16 -23.35 16.79
CA GLY A 467 -26.54 -23.16 16.35
C GLY A 467 -27.40 -22.35 17.32
N ASP A 468 -26.88 -22.02 18.51
CA ASP A 468 -27.61 -21.26 19.52
C ASP A 468 -27.67 -19.76 19.16
N THR A 469 -28.85 -19.16 19.33
CA THR A 469 -29.00 -17.70 19.21
C THR A 469 -28.47 -17.02 20.46
N ALA A 470 -27.31 -16.38 20.35
CA ALA A 470 -26.68 -15.64 21.44
C ALA A 470 -27.44 -14.35 21.79
N GLY A 471 -28.13 -13.74 20.82
CA GLY A 471 -28.96 -12.56 21.05
C GLY A 471 -29.68 -12.08 19.79
N VAL A 472 -30.71 -11.27 19.98
CA VAL A 472 -31.40 -10.57 18.89
C VAL A 472 -31.42 -9.08 19.18
N VAL A 473 -30.81 -8.30 18.30
CA VAL A 473 -30.70 -6.85 18.42
C VAL A 473 -31.60 -6.20 17.39
N ARG A 474 -32.26 -5.11 17.74
CA ARG A 474 -33.13 -4.37 16.81
C ARG A 474 -32.52 -2.99 16.56
N LEU A 475 -32.33 -2.67 15.29
CA LEU A 475 -31.86 -1.36 14.84
C LEU A 475 -32.88 -0.70 13.91
N ASP A 476 -32.81 0.62 13.86
CA ASP A 476 -33.64 1.44 13.00
C ASP A 476 -32.95 1.63 11.64
N GLN A 477 -33.45 0.98 10.59
CA GLN A 477 -32.90 1.13 9.23
C GLN A 477 -33.41 2.37 8.48
N THR A 478 -34.24 3.20 9.10
CA THR A 478 -34.76 4.41 8.44
C THR A 478 -33.73 5.54 8.40
N THR A 479 -32.69 5.46 9.23
CA THR A 479 -31.64 6.48 9.36
C THR A 479 -30.26 5.85 9.55
N GLY A 480 -29.19 6.66 9.44
CA GLY A 480 -27.82 6.23 9.72
C GLY A 480 -27.22 5.28 8.67
N GLY A 481 -27.66 5.32 7.41
CA GLY A 481 -27.07 4.49 6.36
C GLY A 481 -25.60 4.82 6.11
N GLY A 482 -24.85 3.86 5.55
CA GLY A 482 -23.44 4.10 5.15
C GLY A 482 -22.41 4.01 6.26
N VAL A 483 -22.82 3.82 7.50
CA VAL A 483 -21.91 3.68 8.64
C VAL A 483 -22.14 2.37 9.38
N TRP A 484 -21.12 1.92 10.10
CA TRP A 484 -21.19 0.71 10.93
C TRP A 484 -21.92 1.00 12.25
N HIS A 485 -22.98 0.24 12.53
CA HIS A 485 -23.72 0.30 13.79
C HIS A 485 -23.47 -0.94 14.62
N THR A 486 -23.00 -0.75 15.84
CA THR A 486 -22.73 -1.86 16.76
C THR A 486 -24.02 -2.53 17.21
N LEU A 487 -24.11 -3.84 16.93
CA LEU A 487 -25.16 -4.70 17.48
C LEU A 487 -24.82 -5.06 18.94
N GLY A 488 -23.54 -5.28 19.24
CA GLY A 488 -23.05 -5.65 20.58
C GLY A 488 -21.73 -6.40 20.54
N THR A 489 -21.34 -6.95 21.69
CA THR A 489 -20.15 -7.79 21.84
C THR A 489 -20.56 -9.15 22.42
N TRP A 490 -20.13 -10.24 21.79
CA TRP A 490 -20.44 -11.62 22.19
C TRP A 490 -19.18 -12.43 22.33
N THR A 491 -19.15 -13.35 23.30
CA THR A 491 -18.16 -14.41 23.31
C THR A 491 -18.62 -15.52 22.39
N LEU A 492 -17.97 -15.67 21.25
CA LEU A 492 -18.34 -16.63 20.21
C LEU A 492 -17.36 -17.81 20.20
N PRO A 493 -17.82 -19.04 19.92
CA PRO A 493 -16.94 -20.19 19.74
C PRO A 493 -16.13 -20.09 18.43
N ALA A 494 -15.05 -20.88 18.35
CA ALA A 494 -14.41 -21.15 17.07
C ALA A 494 -15.39 -21.84 16.11
N GLY A 495 -15.20 -21.62 14.81
CA GLY A 495 -16.07 -22.13 13.75
C GLY A 495 -16.92 -21.06 13.09
N TRP A 496 -17.89 -21.51 12.28
CA TRP A 496 -18.76 -20.66 11.50
C TRP A 496 -19.90 -20.10 12.37
N ASN A 497 -19.75 -18.84 12.76
CA ASN A 497 -20.79 -18.08 13.42
C ASN A 497 -21.56 -17.28 12.35
N ARG A 498 -22.75 -16.76 12.66
CA ARG A 498 -23.50 -15.95 11.69
C ARG A 498 -24.36 -14.88 12.34
N VAL A 499 -24.59 -13.80 11.61
CA VAL A 499 -25.69 -12.87 11.87
C VAL A 499 -26.81 -13.15 10.87
N VAL A 500 -28.05 -13.22 11.34
CA VAL A 500 -29.22 -13.39 10.48
C VAL A 500 -30.09 -12.15 10.61
N LEU A 501 -30.23 -11.39 9.52
CA LEU A 501 -31.22 -10.32 9.41
C LEU A 501 -32.58 -10.92 9.08
N LEU A 502 -33.47 -10.91 10.07
CA LEU A 502 -34.81 -11.46 9.97
C LEU A 502 -35.74 -10.42 9.33
N ARG A 503 -36.58 -10.85 8.38
CA ARG A 503 -37.71 -10.03 7.88
C ARG A 503 -38.98 -10.21 8.71
N LYS A 504 -38.89 -10.86 9.88
CA LYS A 504 -39.99 -11.09 10.81
C LYS A 504 -40.36 -9.81 11.56
N ASP A 505 -41.27 -9.05 10.98
CA ASP A 505 -41.79 -7.80 11.54
C ASP A 505 -43.22 -7.55 10.97
N ALA A 506 -44.07 -6.88 11.74
CA ALA A 506 -45.46 -6.55 11.40
C ALA A 506 -45.62 -5.10 10.89
N SER A 507 -44.52 -4.36 10.73
CA SER A 507 -44.51 -2.94 10.34
C SER A 507 -45.02 -2.66 8.93
N GLY A 508 -45.03 -3.65 8.03
CA GLY A 508 -45.36 -3.45 6.61
C GLY A 508 -44.26 -2.73 5.82
N ALA A 509 -43.09 -2.51 6.44
CA ALA A 509 -41.90 -1.94 5.83
C ALA A 509 -41.06 -3.00 5.11
N VAL A 510 -39.85 -2.65 4.66
CA VAL A 510 -38.85 -3.60 4.16
C VAL A 510 -37.61 -3.63 5.06
N VAL A 511 -36.87 -4.74 5.08
CA VAL A 511 -35.52 -4.82 5.66
C VAL A 511 -34.48 -4.84 4.56
N VAL A 512 -33.29 -4.30 4.84
CA VAL A 512 -32.15 -4.26 3.91
C VAL A 512 -30.95 -5.03 4.47
N ALA A 513 -30.43 -5.96 3.69
CA ALA A 513 -29.20 -6.70 3.94
C ALA A 513 -28.09 -6.10 3.06
N ASP A 514 -27.03 -5.60 3.69
CA ASP A 514 -25.88 -4.99 3.00
C ASP A 514 -24.60 -5.64 3.53
N ALA A 515 -24.12 -5.28 4.72
CA ALA A 515 -22.92 -5.90 5.26
C ALA A 515 -22.92 -6.06 6.78
N ILE A 516 -22.16 -7.06 7.24
CA ILE A 516 -21.84 -7.32 8.65
C ILE A 516 -20.33 -7.24 8.84
N ARG A 517 -19.90 -6.52 9.86
CA ARG A 517 -18.49 -6.49 10.28
C ARG A 517 -18.35 -7.16 11.64
N VAL A 518 -17.32 -7.98 11.77
CA VAL A 518 -16.91 -8.61 13.03
C VAL A 518 -15.50 -8.16 13.34
N ARG A 519 -15.29 -7.66 14.55
CA ARG A 519 -13.99 -7.15 14.98
C ARG A 519 -13.64 -7.58 16.39
N ASP A 520 -12.34 -7.61 16.67
CA ASP A 520 -11.79 -7.92 18.01
C ASP A 520 -12.31 -6.97 19.11
#